data_AF-A0A9N9EUN6-F1
#
_entry.id   AF-A0A9N9EUN6-F1
#
_cell.length_a   1.000
_cell.length_b   1.000
_cell.length_c   1.000
_cell.angle_alpha   90.00
_cell.angle_beta   90.00
_cell.angle_gamma   90.00
#
_symmetry.space_group_name_H-M   'P 1'
#
loop_
_entity.id
_entity.type
_entity.pdbx_description
1 polymer ?
#
loop_
_entity_poly.entity_id
_entity_poly.type
_entity_poly.pdbx_seq_one_letter_code
_entity_poly.pdbx_strand_id
1 'polypeptide(L)'
;MSGTGARLNIFPTRMALTTMKTKLKGAQTGHSLLKRKSEALTKRFRSIVQKIDEAKRKMGKVMQTASFSLAEVTYIAGDISYQVQESVKSAQFRVRTKQENVSGVMLPTFESYLEGGNAFELTGLGRGGQQVQKSKETYIKAVEALVELASLQTAFVILDEVIKVTNRRVNAIEHVIIPKIENTIKYIISELDEQDREEFFRLKKVQGKKKKDQQIAEKERQIKAGESVSIPQDGIEIDDAYEEVFSLFTEGRPLEWQHNRAVIQNKDYVEVLIDDNINVKISQNQSLLSVRGSTGTVLWDSSILLTKFMNDHRTWLNLSIEKTKILELGSGCGLAGISLVPLVNLMALTDQANVLSHLWKNVKRNLNEDYSKVIVTELSWGKEIDKEILQHHWDFVIASDCIYNEFIIDDFVKTLTKICLYGINLYPTIVIIALELRSDTVHLEFLEKMNEFVMWRLPNSMYRREFNRGYVIYIAWLKNLKV
;
A
#
# COMPACT_ATOMS: atom_id res chain seq x y z
N MET A 1 -9.94 -0.86 7.26
CA MET A 1 -9.71 -0.88 8.72
C MET A 1 -8.26 -1.29 9.02
N SER A 2 -7.35 -0.32 9.08
CA SER A 2 -5.93 -0.51 9.43
C SER A 2 -5.74 -0.30 10.94
N GLY A 3 -6.06 -1.30 11.78
CA GLY A 3 -6.12 -1.01 13.23
C GLY A 3 -5.86 -2.13 14.23
N THR A 4 -5.64 -3.37 13.83
CA THR A 4 -5.58 -4.51 14.77
C THR A 4 -4.19 -4.85 15.33
N GLY A 5 -3.18 -4.00 15.09
CA GLY A 5 -1.85 -4.14 15.70
C GLY A 5 -1.73 -3.30 16.98
N ALA A 6 -1.11 -3.85 18.03
CA ALA A 6 -0.77 -3.09 19.23
C ALA A 6 0.12 -1.89 18.83
N ARG A 7 -0.34 -0.66 19.11
CA ARG A 7 0.38 0.60 18.86
C ARG A 7 0.54 1.41 20.14
N LEU A 8 1.42 2.42 20.12
CA LEU A 8 1.52 3.40 21.21
C LEU A 8 0.51 4.53 20.99
N ASN A 9 -0.07 5.02 22.08
CA ASN A 9 -0.99 6.16 22.02
C ASN A 9 -0.18 7.46 21.97
N ILE A 10 0.04 7.99 20.76
CA ILE A 10 0.80 9.21 20.53
C ILE A 10 0.13 10.00 19.40
N PHE A 11 0.07 11.32 19.55
CA PHE A 11 -0.48 12.20 18.52
C PHE A 11 0.47 12.28 17.32
N PRO A 12 -0.03 12.14 16.07
CA PRO A 12 0.79 12.14 14.88
C PRO A 12 1.36 13.54 14.59
N THR A 13 2.66 13.69 14.79
CA THR A 13 3.41 14.92 14.46
C THR A 13 4.77 14.57 13.88
N ARG A 14 5.37 15.47 13.09
CA ARG A 14 6.74 15.28 12.57
C ARG A 14 7.77 15.09 13.70
N MET A 15 7.58 15.76 14.84
CA MET A 15 8.42 15.58 16.03
C MET A 15 8.24 14.18 16.66
N ALA A 16 7.00 13.69 16.76
CA ALA A 16 6.71 12.34 17.22
C ALA A 16 7.32 11.29 16.28
N LEU A 17 7.25 11.48 14.95
CA LEU A 17 7.89 10.60 13.97
C LEU A 17 9.40 10.48 14.20
N THR A 18 10.10 11.60 14.34
CA THR A 18 11.54 11.62 14.64
C THR A 18 11.85 10.91 15.95
N THR A 19 11.05 11.17 16.99
CA THR A 19 11.20 10.50 18.29
C THR A 19 11.02 8.99 18.17
N MET A 20 10.02 8.53 17.41
CA MET A 20 9.75 7.11 17.21
C MET A 20 10.81 6.42 16.35
N LYS A 21 11.33 7.08 15.30
CA LYS A 21 12.46 6.56 14.51
C LYS A 21 13.73 6.42 15.36
N THR A 22 14.02 7.40 16.21
CA THR A 22 15.15 7.31 17.17
C THR A 22 14.94 6.18 18.16
N LYS A 23 13.73 6.01 18.69
CA LYS A 23 13.39 4.86 19.56
C LYS A 23 13.53 3.51 18.85
N LEU A 24 13.13 3.41 17.57
CA LEU A 24 13.29 2.19 16.78
C LEU A 24 14.77 1.83 16.61
N LYS A 25 15.60 2.80 16.20
CA LYS A 25 17.05 2.61 16.07
C LYS A 25 17.69 2.23 17.41
N GLY A 26 17.25 2.87 18.49
CA GLY A 26 17.64 2.52 19.86
C GLY A 26 17.25 1.08 20.24
N ALA A 27 16.03 0.65 19.93
CA ALA A 27 15.55 -0.70 20.20
C ALA A 27 16.31 -1.76 19.39
N GLN A 28 16.60 -1.51 18.11
CA GLN A 28 17.39 -2.40 17.26
C GLN A 28 18.84 -2.53 17.75
N THR A 29 19.47 -1.41 18.14
CA THR A 29 20.82 -1.41 18.71
C THR A 29 20.82 -2.10 20.08
N GLY A 30 19.81 -1.86 20.91
CA GLY A 30 19.64 -2.53 22.20
C GLY A 30 19.46 -4.05 22.05
N HIS A 31 18.68 -4.49 21.06
CA HIS A 31 18.50 -5.91 20.75
C HIS A 31 19.84 -6.57 20.38
N SER A 32 20.60 -5.98 19.46
CA SER A 32 21.88 -6.56 19.02
C SER A 32 22.92 -6.61 20.14
N LEU A 33 22.98 -5.59 21.00
CA LEU A 33 23.86 -5.56 22.17
C LEU A 33 23.48 -6.62 23.20
N LEU A 34 22.19 -6.75 23.53
CA LEU A 34 21.72 -7.75 24.49
C LEU A 34 21.88 -9.18 23.97
N LYS A 35 21.67 -9.40 22.68
CA LYS A 35 21.90 -10.69 22.03
C LYS A 35 23.37 -11.11 22.12
N ARG A 36 24.30 -10.21 21.77
CA ARG A 36 25.74 -10.43 21.93
C ARG A 36 26.14 -10.69 23.39
N LYS A 37 25.57 -9.96 24.35
CA LYS A 37 25.78 -10.20 25.78
C LYS A 37 25.31 -11.62 26.16
N SER A 38 24.11 -12.01 25.74
CA SER A 38 23.55 -13.33 26.04
C SER A 38 24.41 -14.47 25.49
N GLU A 39 24.89 -14.35 24.25
CA GLU A 39 25.78 -15.33 23.62
C GLU A 39 27.11 -15.46 24.38
N ALA A 40 27.71 -14.34 24.79
CA ALA A 40 28.92 -14.33 25.60
C ALA A 40 28.72 -14.99 26.97
N LEU A 41 27.61 -14.69 27.65
CA LEU A 41 27.25 -15.31 28.93
C LEU A 41 27.00 -16.81 28.76
N THR A 42 26.31 -17.23 27.69
CA THR A 42 26.07 -18.65 27.38
C THR A 42 27.38 -19.41 27.15
N LYS A 43 28.37 -18.79 26.50
CA LYS A 43 29.70 -19.39 26.34
C LYS A 43 30.40 -19.60 27.69
N ARG A 44 30.37 -18.59 28.59
CA ARG A 44 30.94 -18.70 29.93
C ARG A 44 30.20 -19.72 30.80
N PHE A 45 28.88 -19.75 30.71
CA PHE A 45 28.03 -20.72 31.39
C PHE A 45 28.43 -22.16 31.06
N ARG A 46 28.63 -22.49 29.77
CA ARG A 46 29.11 -23.82 29.36
C ARG A 46 30.48 -24.17 29.94
N SER A 47 31.40 -23.21 30.01
CA SER A 47 32.71 -23.42 30.63
C SER A 47 32.60 -23.68 32.13
N ILE A 48 31.71 -22.99 32.84
CA ILE A 48 31.45 -23.23 34.27
C ILE A 48 30.83 -24.61 34.48
N VAL A 49 29.91 -25.05 33.62
CA VAL A 49 29.32 -26.40 33.70
C VAL A 49 30.40 -27.48 33.63
N GLN A 50 31.35 -27.36 32.71
CA GLN A 50 32.48 -28.30 32.60
C GLN A 50 33.32 -28.31 33.88
N LYS A 51 33.67 -27.13 34.41
CA LYS A 51 34.42 -27.00 35.66
C LYS A 51 33.66 -27.57 36.86
N ILE A 52 32.33 -27.45 36.90
CA ILE A 52 31.50 -28.02 37.96
C ILE A 52 31.57 -29.56 37.92
N ASP A 53 31.49 -30.18 36.73
CA ASP A 53 31.60 -31.64 36.62
C ASP A 53 32.97 -32.14 37.10
N GLU A 54 34.04 -31.48 36.66
CA GLU A 54 35.41 -31.77 37.09
C GLU A 54 35.60 -31.60 38.60
N ALA A 55 35.15 -30.48 39.16
CA ALA A 55 35.23 -30.18 40.59
C ALA A 55 34.38 -31.15 41.43
N LYS A 56 33.19 -31.54 40.94
CA LYS A 56 32.32 -32.50 41.64
C LYS A 56 32.92 -33.91 41.66
N ARG A 57 33.57 -34.33 40.57
CA ARG A 57 34.35 -35.59 40.52
C ARG A 57 35.55 -35.55 41.45
N LYS A 58 36.30 -34.44 41.47
CA LYS A 58 37.43 -34.23 42.38
C LYS A 58 36.99 -34.26 43.84
N MET A 59 35.92 -33.53 44.18
CA MET A 59 35.32 -33.51 45.51
C MET A 59 34.90 -34.92 45.95
N GLY A 60 34.27 -35.71 45.08
CA GLY A 60 33.90 -37.09 45.39
C GLY A 60 35.10 -37.95 45.82
N LYS A 61 36.24 -37.83 45.11
CA LYS A 61 37.48 -38.52 45.48
C LYS A 61 38.06 -38.03 46.80
N VAL A 62 38.17 -36.71 47.00
CA VAL A 62 38.74 -36.13 48.22
C VAL A 62 37.88 -36.45 49.44
N MET A 63 36.56 -36.40 49.30
CA MET A 63 35.62 -36.78 50.36
C MET A 63 35.71 -38.27 50.67
N GLN A 64 35.86 -39.14 49.67
CA GLN A 64 36.09 -40.57 49.89
C GLN A 64 37.36 -40.82 50.71
N THR A 65 38.47 -40.14 50.38
CA THR A 65 39.72 -40.23 51.15
C THR A 65 39.55 -39.69 52.57
N ALA A 66 38.86 -38.56 52.75
CA ALA A 66 38.58 -37.99 54.07
C ALA A 66 37.74 -38.94 54.95
N SER A 67 36.65 -39.49 54.41
CA SER A 67 35.83 -40.48 55.11
C SER A 67 36.60 -41.74 55.47
N PHE A 68 37.52 -42.20 54.61
CA PHE A 68 38.39 -43.33 54.93
C PHE A 68 39.37 -42.99 56.06
N SER A 69 39.98 -41.79 56.05
CA SER A 69 40.82 -41.33 57.16
C SER A 69 40.07 -41.19 58.48
N LEU A 70 38.78 -40.83 58.46
CA LEU A 70 37.94 -40.87 59.67
C LEU A 70 37.74 -42.30 60.17
N ALA A 71 37.52 -43.27 59.28
CA ALA A 71 37.41 -44.67 59.66
C ALA A 71 38.70 -45.22 60.28
N GLU A 72 39.88 -44.83 59.76
CA GLU A 72 41.18 -45.15 60.38
C GLU A 72 41.27 -44.62 61.82
N VAL A 73 40.79 -43.39 62.04
CA VAL A 73 40.75 -42.77 63.38
C VAL A 73 39.81 -43.52 64.31
N THR A 74 38.59 -43.83 63.88
CA THR A 74 37.60 -44.55 64.70
C THR A 74 38.10 -45.95 65.09
N TYR A 75 38.83 -46.62 64.19
CA TYR A 75 39.40 -47.94 64.47
C TYR A 75 40.50 -47.90 65.54
N ILE A 76 41.36 -46.86 65.54
CA ILE A 76 42.51 -46.76 66.45
C ILE A 76 42.16 -46.10 67.79
N ALA A 77 41.43 -44.99 67.72
CA ALA A 77 41.14 -44.13 68.88
C ALA A 77 39.76 -44.40 69.51
N GLY A 78 38.91 -45.20 68.87
CA GLY A 78 37.51 -45.38 69.27
C GLY A 78 36.62 -44.20 68.85
N ASP A 79 35.49 -44.03 69.52
CA ASP A 79 34.56 -42.92 69.22
C ASP A 79 35.08 -41.60 69.81
N ILE A 80 35.50 -40.68 68.93
CA ILE A 80 36.00 -39.36 69.28
C ILE A 80 34.93 -38.26 69.13
N SER A 81 33.69 -38.61 68.77
CA SER A 81 32.64 -37.65 68.39
C SER A 81 32.33 -36.65 69.51
N TYR A 82 32.21 -37.14 70.75
CA TYR A 82 31.92 -36.30 71.92
C TYR A 82 33.03 -35.28 72.19
N GLN A 83 34.29 -35.71 72.13
CA GLN A 83 35.46 -34.84 72.34
C GLN A 83 35.53 -33.74 71.27
N VAL A 84 35.23 -34.09 70.01
CA VAL A 84 35.19 -33.13 68.91
C VAL A 84 34.07 -32.12 69.11
N GLN A 85 32.87 -32.54 69.52
CA GLN A 85 31.75 -31.62 69.74
C GLN A 85 32.00 -30.66 70.91
N GLU A 86 32.56 -31.14 72.02
CA GLU A 86 32.84 -30.32 73.21
C GLU A 86 33.96 -29.28 72.96
N SER A 87 34.93 -29.62 72.11
CA SER A 87 36.06 -28.72 71.77
C SER A 87 35.70 -27.59 70.79
N VAL A 88 34.53 -27.63 70.16
CA VAL A 88 34.09 -26.60 69.20
C VAL A 88 33.55 -25.37 69.94
N LYS A 89 34.33 -24.29 69.97
CA LYS A 89 33.90 -22.96 70.47
C LYS A 89 33.60 -21.96 69.35
N SER A 90 34.52 -21.83 68.40
CA SER A 90 34.40 -20.94 67.24
C SER A 90 35.00 -21.59 66.00
N ALA A 91 34.45 -21.29 64.82
CA ALA A 91 34.95 -21.85 63.56
C ALA A 91 36.36 -21.34 63.22
N GLN A 92 37.31 -22.27 63.07
CA GLN A 92 38.69 -22.02 62.62
C GLN A 92 38.75 -21.81 61.09
N PHE A 93 37.96 -22.58 60.33
CA PHE A 93 37.83 -22.43 58.89
C PHE A 93 36.68 -21.48 58.59
N ARG A 94 36.99 -20.34 57.97
CA ARG A 94 36.02 -19.30 57.63
C ARG A 94 36.08 -19.01 56.13
N VAL A 95 34.99 -18.43 55.63
CA VAL A 95 34.84 -18.11 54.21
C VAL A 95 34.56 -16.60 54.09
N ARG A 96 35.23 -15.94 53.15
CA ARG A 96 34.90 -14.56 52.75
C ARG A 96 34.29 -14.56 51.36
N THR A 97 33.35 -13.67 51.16
CA THR A 97 32.80 -13.43 49.82
C THR A 97 33.61 -12.34 49.14
N LYS A 98 34.03 -12.62 47.92
CA LYS A 98 34.59 -11.69 46.96
C LYS A 98 33.62 -11.58 45.79
N GLN A 99 33.64 -10.44 45.10
CA GLN A 99 32.84 -10.28 43.88
C GLN A 99 33.78 -10.32 42.68
N GLU A 100 33.44 -11.16 41.69
CA GLU A 100 34.12 -11.24 40.41
C GLU A 100 33.18 -10.79 39.29
N ASN A 101 33.66 -9.94 38.39
CA ASN A 101 32.86 -9.48 37.25
C ASN A 101 33.09 -10.39 36.04
N VAL A 102 32.05 -11.14 35.66
CA VAL A 102 32.06 -11.97 34.45
C VAL A 102 31.10 -11.40 33.43
N SER A 103 31.65 -10.81 32.36
CA SER A 103 30.88 -10.27 31.23
C SER A 103 29.76 -9.27 31.64
N GLY A 104 30.03 -8.46 32.67
CA GLY A 104 29.10 -7.45 33.19
C GLY A 104 28.03 -8.02 34.12
N VAL A 105 28.30 -9.16 34.76
CA VAL A 105 27.50 -9.76 35.83
C VAL A 105 28.44 -9.97 37.03
N MET A 106 28.06 -9.43 38.18
CA MET A 106 28.82 -9.59 39.42
C MET A 106 28.46 -10.93 40.05
N LEU A 107 29.42 -11.85 40.06
CA LEU A 107 29.25 -13.18 40.64
C LEU A 107 29.99 -13.24 41.98
N PRO A 108 29.36 -13.78 43.04
CA PRO A 108 30.05 -14.02 44.29
C PRO A 108 31.01 -15.21 44.14
N THR A 109 32.24 -15.02 44.57
CA THR A 109 33.26 -16.06 44.73
C THR A 109 33.61 -16.19 46.20
N PHE A 110 33.83 -17.42 46.66
CA PHE A 110 34.13 -17.68 48.06
C PHE A 110 35.62 -18.03 48.21
N GLU A 111 36.32 -17.28 49.06
CA GLU A 111 37.72 -17.55 49.42
C GLU A 111 37.77 -18.07 50.87
N SER A 112 38.38 -19.23 51.06
CA SER A 112 38.59 -19.81 52.40
C SER A 112 39.84 -19.24 53.05
N TYR A 113 39.75 -19.00 54.36
CA TYR A 113 40.89 -18.60 55.18
C TYR A 113 40.79 -19.26 56.55
N LEU A 114 41.95 -19.54 57.15
CA LEU A 114 42.06 -20.06 58.50
C LEU A 114 42.25 -18.89 59.47
N GLU A 115 41.39 -18.80 60.47
CA GLU A 115 41.45 -17.79 61.51
C GLU A 115 41.57 -18.46 62.89
N GLY A 116 42.66 -18.18 63.60
CA GLY A 116 42.92 -18.69 64.95
C GLY A 116 43.94 -19.83 65.04
N GLY A 117 44.38 -20.10 66.27
CA GLY A 117 45.29 -21.21 66.61
C GLY A 117 44.59 -22.58 66.60
N ASN A 118 45.36 -23.66 66.71
CA ASN A 118 44.84 -25.02 66.69
C ASN A 118 43.97 -25.32 67.92
N ALA A 119 42.64 -25.20 67.80
CA ALA A 119 41.70 -25.56 68.86
C ALA A 119 41.75 -27.05 69.28
N PHE A 120 42.38 -27.88 68.45
CA PHE A 120 42.51 -29.34 68.59
C PHE A 120 43.92 -29.77 69.03
N GLU A 121 44.77 -28.87 69.53
CA GLU A 121 46.18 -29.19 69.85
C GLU A 121 46.33 -30.23 70.98
N LEU A 122 45.33 -30.37 71.85
CA LEU A 122 45.30 -31.34 72.96
C LEU A 122 44.47 -32.61 72.66
N THR A 123 43.71 -32.65 71.57
CA THR A 123 42.90 -33.83 71.21
C THR A 123 43.78 -34.88 70.55
N GLY A 124 43.94 -36.03 71.20
CA GLY A 124 44.77 -37.13 70.68
C GLY A 124 46.18 -37.23 71.28
N LEU A 125 46.45 -36.59 72.43
CA LEU A 125 47.69 -36.78 73.20
C LEU A 125 47.98 -38.25 73.61
N GLY A 126 47.00 -39.16 73.45
CA GLY A 126 47.13 -40.61 73.64
C GLY A 126 47.12 -41.43 72.33
N ARG A 127 46.46 -42.60 72.34
CA ARG A 127 46.41 -43.55 71.20
C ARG A 127 45.82 -42.89 69.94
N GLY A 128 46.65 -42.65 68.92
CA GLY A 128 46.21 -42.31 67.57
C GLY A 128 46.17 -40.82 67.19
N GLY A 129 46.73 -39.90 67.99
CA GLY A 129 46.71 -38.46 67.70
C GLY A 129 47.27 -38.07 66.31
N GLN A 130 48.30 -38.77 65.83
CA GLN A 130 48.82 -38.55 64.47
C GLN A 130 47.78 -38.83 63.38
N GLN A 131 46.94 -39.85 63.56
CA GLN A 131 45.88 -40.17 62.60
C GLN A 131 44.73 -39.17 62.69
N VAL A 132 44.43 -38.66 63.90
CA VAL A 132 43.45 -37.56 64.09
C VAL A 132 43.91 -36.30 63.34
N GLN A 133 45.19 -35.94 63.46
CA GLN A 133 45.76 -34.78 62.76
C GLN A 133 45.76 -34.97 61.24
N LYS A 134 46.15 -36.15 60.74
CA LYS A 134 46.09 -36.51 59.31
C LYS A 134 44.65 -36.45 58.78
N SER A 135 43.68 -36.93 59.56
CA SER A 135 42.26 -36.85 59.22
C SER A 135 41.80 -35.40 59.16
N LYS A 136 42.15 -34.56 60.15
CA LYS A 136 41.88 -33.11 60.16
C LYS A 136 42.39 -32.43 58.89
N GLU A 137 43.66 -32.65 58.52
CA GLU A 137 44.26 -32.08 57.31
C GLU A 137 43.54 -32.53 56.02
N THR A 138 43.12 -33.79 55.96
CA THR A 138 42.39 -34.35 54.82
C THR A 138 40.98 -33.73 54.72
N TYR A 139 40.31 -33.53 55.85
CA TYR A 139 39.02 -32.83 55.90
C TYR A 139 39.13 -31.34 55.57
N ILE A 140 40.20 -30.65 55.98
CA ILE A 140 40.44 -29.25 55.57
C ILE A 140 40.49 -29.16 54.04
N LYS A 141 41.27 -30.04 53.38
CA LYS A 141 41.33 -30.10 51.91
C LYS A 141 39.98 -30.45 51.28
N ALA A 142 39.17 -31.30 51.92
CA ALA A 142 37.83 -31.63 51.45
C ALA A 142 36.89 -30.41 51.53
N VAL A 143 36.93 -29.66 52.64
CA VAL A 143 36.14 -28.44 52.82
C VAL A 143 36.60 -27.34 51.87
N GLU A 144 37.90 -27.19 51.60
CA GLU A 144 38.40 -26.27 50.56
C GLU A 144 37.84 -26.61 49.18
N ALA A 145 37.83 -27.89 48.79
CA ALA A 145 37.23 -28.33 47.53
C ALA A 145 35.70 -28.10 47.49
N LEU A 146 35.01 -28.21 48.64
CA LEU A 146 33.60 -27.87 48.76
C LEU A 146 33.34 -26.37 48.60
N VAL A 147 34.20 -25.50 49.15
CA VAL A 147 34.09 -24.04 48.97
C VAL A 147 34.32 -23.64 47.51
N GLU A 148 35.29 -24.25 46.84
CA GLU A 148 35.51 -24.06 45.39
C GLU A 148 34.28 -24.49 44.58
N LEU A 149 33.72 -25.67 44.87
CA LEU A 149 32.52 -26.17 44.20
C LEU A 149 31.29 -25.28 44.49
N ALA A 150 31.10 -24.85 45.73
CA ALA A 150 30.01 -23.97 46.13
C ALA A 150 30.09 -22.61 45.42
N SER A 151 31.30 -22.08 45.23
CA SER A 151 31.52 -20.86 44.43
C SER A 151 31.04 -21.05 42.99
N LEU A 152 31.46 -22.14 42.33
CA LEU A 152 31.06 -22.43 40.96
C LEU A 152 29.55 -22.68 40.82
N GLN A 153 28.95 -23.40 41.77
CA GLN A 153 27.50 -23.68 41.76
C GLN A 153 26.67 -22.42 41.99
N THR A 154 27.06 -21.57 42.94
CA THR A 154 26.38 -20.30 43.20
C THR A 154 26.48 -19.39 41.97
N ALA A 155 27.67 -19.27 41.38
CA ALA A 155 27.89 -18.55 40.14
C ALA A 155 27.04 -19.11 38.98
N PHE A 156 26.90 -20.43 38.88
CA PHE A 156 26.08 -21.09 37.87
C PHE A 156 24.59 -20.74 37.98
N VAL A 157 24.01 -20.81 39.19
CA VAL A 157 22.58 -20.50 39.41
C VAL A 157 22.29 -19.03 39.07
N ILE A 158 23.13 -18.10 39.55
CA ILE A 158 22.98 -16.67 39.27
C ILE A 158 23.12 -16.41 37.76
N LEU A 159 24.12 -17.01 37.11
CA LEU A 159 24.36 -16.82 35.69
C LEU A 159 23.22 -17.37 34.82
N ASP A 160 22.65 -18.53 35.16
CA ASP A 160 21.48 -19.10 34.47
C ASP A 160 20.27 -18.16 34.54
N GLU A 161 19.97 -17.63 35.72
CA GLU A 161 18.87 -16.69 35.91
C GLU A 161 19.07 -15.41 35.08
N VAL A 162 20.27 -14.84 35.10
CA VAL A 162 20.61 -13.65 34.31
C VAL A 162 20.50 -13.93 32.80
N ILE A 163 20.93 -15.10 32.32
CA ILE A 163 20.78 -15.50 30.93
C ILE A 163 19.30 -15.60 30.56
N LYS A 164 18.47 -16.25 31.38
CA LYS A 164 17.02 -16.37 31.16
C LYS A 164 16.33 -15.00 31.12
N VAL A 165 16.67 -14.09 32.04
CA VAL A 165 16.14 -12.72 32.04
C VAL A 165 16.60 -11.96 30.79
N THR A 166 17.86 -12.09 30.40
CA THR A 166 18.41 -11.43 29.21
C THR A 166 17.73 -11.94 27.94
N ASN A 167 17.55 -13.25 27.77
CA ASN A 167 16.85 -13.84 26.62
C ASN A 167 15.38 -13.42 26.58
N ARG A 168 14.68 -13.40 27.73
CA ARG A 168 13.32 -12.88 27.78
C ARG A 168 13.24 -11.42 27.33
N ARG A 169 14.20 -10.58 27.71
CA ARG A 169 14.27 -9.18 27.26
C ARG A 169 14.56 -9.06 25.76
N VAL A 170 15.47 -9.87 25.22
CA VAL A 170 15.77 -9.93 23.78
C VAL A 170 14.49 -10.27 22.99
N ASN A 171 13.78 -11.33 23.40
CA ASN A 171 12.54 -11.77 22.75
C ASN A 171 11.41 -10.73 22.88
N ALA A 172 11.29 -10.06 24.03
CA ALA A 172 10.31 -8.99 24.21
C ALA A 172 10.61 -7.80 23.28
N ILE A 173 11.89 -7.45 23.09
CA ILE A 173 12.25 -6.38 22.16
C ILE A 173 11.94 -6.79 20.72
N GLU A 174 12.29 -8.01 20.33
CA GLU A 174 12.13 -8.52 18.97
C GLU A 174 10.67 -8.70 18.56
N HIS A 175 9.86 -9.34 19.39
CA HIS A 175 8.50 -9.73 19.02
C HIS A 175 7.40 -8.81 19.55
N VAL A 176 7.70 -7.91 20.51
CA VAL A 176 6.69 -7.02 21.09
C VAL A 176 7.03 -5.55 20.85
N ILE A 177 8.22 -5.09 21.24
CA ILE A 177 8.56 -3.66 21.21
C ILE A 177 8.82 -3.15 19.79
N ILE A 178 9.67 -3.85 19.01
CA ILE A 178 10.00 -3.44 17.64
C ILE A 178 8.72 -3.37 16.77
N PRO A 179 7.88 -4.43 16.69
CA PRO A 179 6.65 -4.38 15.90
C PRO A 179 5.69 -3.28 16.36
N LYS A 180 5.58 -3.03 17.67
CA LYS A 180 4.73 -1.98 18.23
C LYS A 180 5.22 -0.58 17.82
N ILE A 181 6.53 -0.34 17.80
CA ILE A 181 7.12 0.93 17.35
C ILE A 181 6.93 1.09 15.83
N GLU A 182 7.18 0.05 15.04
CA GLU A 182 7.01 0.08 13.58
C GLU A 182 5.57 0.35 13.16
N ASN A 183 4.59 -0.32 13.79
CA ASN A 183 3.17 -0.05 13.58
C ASN A 183 2.81 1.40 13.95
N THR A 184 3.40 1.95 15.01
CA THR A 184 3.17 3.34 15.40
C THR A 184 3.80 4.31 14.39
N ILE A 185 4.99 4.01 13.86
CA ILE A 185 5.63 4.82 12.81
C ILE A 185 4.77 4.81 11.55
N LYS A 186 4.27 3.65 11.13
CA LYS A 186 3.38 3.52 9.97
C LYS A 186 2.10 4.36 10.12
N TYR A 187 1.51 4.34 11.32
CA TYR A 187 0.36 5.19 11.66
C TYR A 187 0.69 6.68 11.59
N ILE A 188 1.80 7.12 12.20
CA ILE A 188 2.19 8.54 12.16
C ILE A 188 2.45 8.98 10.72
N ILE A 189 3.08 8.16 9.89
CA ILE A 189 3.32 8.48 8.48
C ILE A 189 1.99 8.63 7.73
N SER A 190 1.06 7.66 7.86
CA SER A 190 -0.23 7.76 7.17
C SER A 190 -1.04 8.99 7.57
N GLU A 191 -1.00 9.38 8.85
CA GLU A 191 -1.71 10.58 9.32
C GLU A 191 -1.02 11.89 8.89
N LEU A 192 0.32 11.92 8.86
CA LEU A 192 1.06 13.07 8.36
C LEU A 192 0.86 13.25 6.85
N ASP A 193 0.84 12.16 6.09
CA ASP A 193 0.58 12.20 4.65
C ASP A 193 -0.85 12.69 4.36
N GLU A 194 -1.83 12.30 5.18
CA GLU A 194 -3.20 12.80 5.08
C GLU A 194 -3.29 14.30 5.43
N GLN A 195 -2.63 14.74 6.51
CA GLN A 195 -2.55 16.17 6.86
C GLN A 195 -1.84 16.99 5.77
N ASP A 196 -0.74 16.49 5.21
CA ASP A 196 -0.01 17.13 4.12
C ASP A 196 -0.89 17.18 2.85
N ARG A 197 -1.71 16.14 2.59
CA ARG A 197 -2.71 16.11 1.49
C ARG A 197 -3.82 17.15 1.71
N GLU A 198 -4.37 17.25 2.91
CA GLU A 198 -5.37 18.27 3.26
C GLU A 198 -4.81 19.69 3.15
N GLU A 199 -3.59 19.92 3.66
CA GLU A 199 -2.92 21.23 3.58
C GLU A 199 -2.57 21.59 2.14
N PHE A 200 -2.07 20.62 1.35
CA PHE A 200 -1.84 20.79 -0.07
C PHE A 200 -3.14 21.13 -0.80
N PHE A 201 -4.24 20.44 -0.50
CA PHE A 201 -5.55 20.73 -1.07
C PHE A 201 -6.06 22.12 -0.67
N ARG A 202 -5.89 22.53 0.59
CA ARG A 202 -6.23 23.88 1.06
C ARG A 202 -5.41 24.95 0.34
N LEU A 203 -4.10 24.74 0.19
CA LEU A 203 -3.22 25.65 -0.55
C LEU A 203 -3.59 25.69 -2.04
N LYS A 204 -3.89 24.54 -2.66
CA LYS A 204 -4.35 24.45 -4.05
C LYS A 204 -5.69 25.16 -4.23
N LYS A 205 -6.64 25.06 -3.28
CA LYS A 205 -7.89 25.84 -3.28
C LYS A 205 -7.64 27.34 -3.13
N VAL A 206 -6.73 27.77 -2.26
CA VAL A 206 -6.40 29.21 -2.10
C VAL A 206 -5.68 29.75 -3.34
N GLN A 207 -4.73 29.01 -3.90
CA GLN A 207 -4.07 29.38 -5.15
C GLN A 207 -5.02 29.33 -6.33
N GLY A 208 -5.90 28.33 -6.39
CA GLY A 208 -6.98 28.21 -7.37
C GLY A 208 -7.95 29.38 -7.27
N LYS A 209 -8.34 29.79 -6.06
CA LYS A 209 -9.14 31.00 -5.84
C LYS A 209 -8.39 32.26 -6.27
N LYS A 210 -7.11 32.43 -5.90
CA LYS A 210 -6.30 33.56 -6.38
C LYS A 210 -6.12 33.58 -7.90
N LYS A 211 -5.92 32.42 -8.53
CA LYS A 211 -5.84 32.28 -9.99
C LYS A 211 -7.18 32.54 -10.63
N LYS A 212 -8.29 32.06 -10.06
CA LYS A 212 -9.66 32.38 -10.49
C LYS A 212 -9.92 33.86 -10.35
N ASP A 213 -9.59 34.50 -9.24
CA ASP A 213 -9.73 35.95 -9.03
C ASP A 213 -8.84 36.75 -10.00
N GLN A 214 -7.61 36.30 -10.27
CA GLN A 214 -6.72 36.89 -11.29
C GLN A 214 -7.27 36.69 -12.71
N GLN A 215 -7.75 35.49 -13.02
CA GLN A 215 -8.37 35.17 -14.29
C GLN A 215 -9.74 35.83 -14.43
N ILE A 216 -10.47 36.13 -13.36
CA ILE A 216 -11.71 36.91 -13.38
C ILE A 216 -11.36 38.37 -13.55
N ALA A 217 -10.30 38.90 -12.94
CA ALA A 217 -9.83 40.27 -13.21
C ALA A 217 -9.24 40.42 -14.63
N GLU A 218 -8.57 39.38 -15.13
CA GLU A 218 -7.98 39.33 -16.47
C GLU A 218 -9.01 38.98 -17.54
N LYS A 219 -10.01 38.15 -17.21
CA LYS A 219 -11.24 37.98 -17.99
C LYS A 219 -12.15 39.19 -17.87
N GLU A 220 -12.21 39.98 -16.80
CA GLU A 220 -12.93 41.26 -16.81
C GLU A 220 -12.22 42.28 -17.72
N ARG A 221 -10.89 42.20 -17.81
CA ARG A 221 -10.09 42.92 -18.80
C ARG A 221 -10.25 42.37 -20.23
N GLN A 222 -10.44 41.05 -20.39
CA GLN A 222 -10.58 40.38 -21.69
C GLN A 222 -12.06 40.19 -22.14
N ILE A 223 -13.06 40.28 -21.27
CA ILE A 223 -14.51 40.27 -21.53
C ILE A 223 -14.95 41.64 -22.03
N LYS A 224 -14.16 42.69 -21.75
CA LYS A 224 -14.17 43.90 -22.59
C LYS A 224 -13.71 43.65 -24.04
N ALA A 225 -13.23 42.45 -24.38
CA ALA A 225 -12.63 42.12 -25.66
C ALA A 225 -12.79 40.63 -26.06
N GLY A 226 -14.03 40.14 -26.26
CA GLY A 226 -14.30 38.99 -27.16
C GLY A 226 -15.02 37.78 -26.55
N GLU A 227 -16.03 37.28 -27.28
CA GLU A 227 -16.98 36.21 -26.94
C GLU A 227 -16.64 34.87 -27.62
N SER A 228 -16.77 33.74 -26.91
CA SER A 228 -16.84 32.36 -27.44
C SER A 228 -17.45 31.39 -26.41
N VAL A 229 -17.79 30.17 -26.86
CA VAL A 229 -18.72 29.19 -26.25
C VAL A 229 -18.52 28.99 -24.74
N SER A 230 -19.55 29.34 -23.96
CA SER A 230 -19.54 29.24 -22.51
C SER A 230 -19.85 27.82 -22.04
N ILE A 231 -18.93 27.24 -21.28
CA ILE A 231 -19.15 26.02 -20.49
C ILE A 231 -20.36 26.24 -19.57
N PRO A 232 -21.27 25.27 -19.39
CA PRO A 232 -22.43 25.42 -18.51
C PRO A 232 -21.96 25.74 -17.08
N GLN A 233 -22.70 26.61 -16.36
CA GLN A 233 -22.31 27.09 -15.03
C GLN A 233 -22.10 25.96 -14.01
N ASP A 234 -22.82 24.84 -14.17
CA ASP A 234 -22.76 23.67 -13.28
C ASP A 234 -21.85 22.55 -13.82
N GLY A 235 -21.07 22.80 -14.87
CA GLY A 235 -20.04 21.87 -15.34
C GLY A 235 -18.94 21.70 -14.30
N ILE A 236 -18.39 20.49 -14.18
CA ILE A 236 -17.31 20.18 -13.23
C ILE A 236 -16.01 20.03 -14.01
N GLU A 237 -15.07 20.95 -13.82
CA GLU A 237 -13.71 20.84 -14.37
C GLU A 237 -12.96 19.70 -13.69
N ILE A 238 -12.33 18.82 -14.48
CA ILE A 238 -11.61 17.66 -13.98
C ILE A 238 -10.16 18.06 -13.70
N ASP A 239 -9.92 18.49 -12.46
CA ASP A 239 -8.59 18.86 -11.96
C ASP A 239 -7.83 17.68 -11.33
N ASP A 240 -8.54 16.62 -10.98
CA ASP A 240 -8.02 15.42 -10.31
C ASP A 240 -8.81 14.19 -10.78
N ALA A 241 -8.12 13.31 -11.51
CA ALA A 241 -8.71 12.10 -12.07
C ALA A 241 -9.21 11.12 -10.99
N TYR A 242 -8.52 11.05 -9.85
CA TYR A 242 -8.89 10.12 -8.77
C TYR A 242 -10.16 10.58 -8.06
N GLU A 243 -10.28 11.87 -7.74
CA GLU A 243 -11.49 12.43 -7.11
C GLU A 243 -12.71 12.28 -8.02
N GLU A 244 -12.55 12.50 -9.32
CA GLU A 244 -13.63 12.34 -10.29
C GLU A 244 -14.10 10.88 -10.37
N VAL A 245 -13.18 9.92 -10.47
CA VAL A 245 -13.52 8.48 -10.44
C VAL A 245 -14.15 8.10 -9.11
N PHE A 246 -13.62 8.57 -7.99
CA PHE A 246 -14.19 8.30 -6.67
C PHE A 246 -15.62 8.82 -6.57
N SER A 247 -15.91 10.06 -6.98
CA SER A 247 -17.27 10.63 -7.00
C SER A 247 -18.21 9.82 -7.89
N LEU A 248 -17.80 9.53 -9.13
CA LEU A 248 -18.64 8.80 -10.09
C LEU A 248 -18.97 7.37 -9.64
N PHE A 249 -18.02 6.65 -9.06
CA PHE A 249 -18.22 5.26 -8.66
C PHE A 249 -18.84 5.10 -7.26
N THR A 250 -18.85 6.15 -6.42
CA THR A 250 -19.55 6.15 -5.13
C THR A 250 -20.98 6.69 -5.21
N GLU A 251 -21.21 7.77 -5.96
CA GLU A 251 -22.52 8.44 -6.05
C GLU A 251 -23.30 8.03 -7.31
N GLY A 252 -22.61 7.62 -8.37
CA GLY A 252 -23.18 7.40 -9.70
C GLY A 252 -23.68 5.99 -9.99
N ARG A 253 -23.43 4.99 -9.14
CA ARG A 253 -23.73 3.57 -9.43
C ARG A 253 -24.59 2.88 -8.35
N PRO A 254 -25.81 2.39 -8.68
CA PRO A 254 -26.55 1.46 -7.82
C PRO A 254 -25.90 0.07 -7.76
N LEU A 255 -26.04 -0.64 -6.64
CA LEU A 255 -25.48 -2.00 -6.42
C LEU A 255 -25.99 -3.07 -7.42
N GLU A 256 -27.13 -2.84 -8.08
CA GLU A 256 -27.78 -3.75 -9.03
C GLU A 256 -27.77 -3.19 -10.48
N TRP A 257 -26.66 -2.60 -10.91
CA TRP A 257 -26.55 -2.03 -12.26
C TRP A 257 -26.43 -3.12 -13.35
N GLN A 258 -27.33 -3.10 -14.33
CA GLN A 258 -27.24 -3.95 -15.53
C GLN A 258 -26.60 -3.16 -16.68
N HIS A 259 -25.51 -3.69 -17.23
CA HIS A 259 -24.79 -3.05 -18.32
C HIS A 259 -25.51 -3.20 -19.66
N ASN A 260 -25.47 -2.13 -20.46
CA ASN A 260 -25.94 -2.07 -21.85
C ASN A 260 -27.32 -2.71 -22.12
N ARG A 261 -28.39 -2.03 -21.69
CA ARG A 261 -29.79 -2.52 -21.76
C ARG A 261 -30.30 -2.66 -23.19
N ALA A 262 -29.80 -1.88 -24.14
CA ALA A 262 -30.20 -1.95 -25.55
C ALA A 262 -29.86 -3.29 -26.23
N VAL A 263 -28.92 -4.07 -25.68
CA VAL A 263 -28.50 -5.37 -26.24
C VAL A 263 -29.56 -6.47 -26.12
N ILE A 264 -30.61 -6.29 -25.30
CA ILE A 264 -31.58 -7.37 -24.97
C ILE A 264 -32.73 -7.49 -25.99
N GLN A 265 -32.73 -6.73 -27.09
CA GLN A 265 -33.83 -6.79 -28.07
C GLN A 265 -33.67 -7.92 -29.09
N ASN A 266 -34.58 -8.89 -29.05
CA ASN A 266 -34.63 -10.08 -29.92
C ASN A 266 -35.16 -9.74 -31.34
N LYS A 267 -34.55 -8.76 -32.01
CA LYS A 267 -34.92 -8.26 -33.35
C LYS A 267 -33.68 -8.05 -34.21
N ASP A 268 -33.81 -8.22 -35.53
CA ASP A 268 -32.74 -7.99 -36.51
C ASP A 268 -32.25 -6.53 -36.57
N TYR A 269 -33.04 -5.60 -36.02
CA TYR A 269 -32.71 -4.19 -35.90
C TYR A 269 -33.32 -3.59 -34.63
N VAL A 270 -32.65 -2.58 -34.08
CA VAL A 270 -33.10 -1.73 -32.97
C VAL A 270 -33.54 -0.39 -33.53
N GLU A 271 -34.76 0.02 -33.23
CA GLU A 271 -35.23 1.38 -33.54
C GLU A 271 -34.97 2.28 -32.34
N VAL A 272 -34.28 3.39 -32.58
CA VAL A 272 -33.95 4.38 -31.55
C VAL A 272 -34.63 5.69 -31.91
N LEU A 273 -35.64 6.05 -31.12
CA LEU A 273 -36.29 7.35 -31.19
C LEU A 273 -35.45 8.38 -30.43
N ILE A 274 -34.95 9.38 -31.14
CA ILE A 274 -34.08 10.42 -30.60
C ILE A 274 -34.95 11.60 -30.15
N ASP A 275 -35.77 12.11 -31.06
CA ASP A 275 -36.87 13.03 -30.78
C ASP A 275 -38.07 12.69 -31.67
N ASP A 276 -39.12 13.51 -31.64
CA ASP A 276 -40.35 13.27 -32.41
C ASP A 276 -40.12 13.23 -33.94
N ASN A 277 -38.97 13.72 -34.43
CA ASN A 277 -38.65 13.85 -35.85
C ASN A 277 -37.52 12.92 -36.32
N ILE A 278 -36.66 12.45 -35.42
CA ILE A 278 -35.50 11.62 -35.77
C ILE A 278 -35.67 10.21 -35.17
N ASN A 279 -35.87 9.24 -36.06
CA ASN A 279 -35.88 7.81 -35.74
C ASN A 279 -34.82 7.09 -36.57
N VAL A 280 -33.90 6.40 -35.89
CA VAL A 280 -32.78 5.69 -36.54
C VAL A 280 -32.93 4.19 -36.33
N LYS A 281 -32.81 3.42 -37.41
CA LYS A 281 -32.86 1.95 -37.40
C LYS A 281 -31.46 1.37 -37.50
N ILE A 282 -31.00 0.77 -36.42
CA ILE A 282 -29.66 0.18 -36.33
C ILE A 282 -29.75 -1.33 -36.41
N SER A 283 -29.08 -1.91 -37.41
CA SER A 283 -28.85 -3.36 -37.45
C SER A 283 -27.71 -3.68 -36.48
N GLN A 284 -27.84 -4.77 -35.72
CA GLN A 284 -26.82 -5.25 -34.80
C GLN A 284 -26.65 -6.77 -34.92
N ASN A 285 -25.48 -7.29 -34.57
CA ASN A 285 -25.20 -8.72 -34.55
C ASN A 285 -24.78 -9.19 -33.15
N GLN A 286 -25.74 -9.70 -32.39
CA GLN A 286 -25.51 -10.12 -31.01
C GLN A 286 -24.67 -11.40 -30.92
N SER A 287 -24.76 -12.30 -31.89
CA SER A 287 -24.03 -13.58 -31.92
C SER A 287 -22.51 -13.40 -32.02
N LEU A 288 -22.05 -12.23 -32.45
CA LEU A 288 -20.63 -11.90 -32.55
C LEU A 288 -20.03 -11.34 -31.25
N LEU A 289 -20.83 -11.04 -30.22
CA LEU A 289 -20.32 -10.56 -28.92
C LEU A 289 -19.30 -11.50 -28.27
N SER A 290 -19.42 -12.81 -28.51
CA SER A 290 -18.50 -13.83 -27.99
C SER A 290 -17.20 -13.98 -28.81
N VAL A 291 -17.09 -13.31 -29.96
CA VAL A 291 -15.93 -13.38 -30.85
C VAL A 291 -15.01 -12.19 -30.59
N ARG A 292 -13.73 -12.45 -30.28
CA ARG A 292 -12.72 -11.40 -30.06
C ARG A 292 -12.71 -10.41 -31.24
N GLY A 293 -12.80 -9.12 -30.93
CA GLY A 293 -12.75 -8.03 -31.92
C GLY A 293 -14.07 -7.65 -32.60
N SER A 294 -15.21 -8.16 -32.12
CA SER A 294 -16.52 -7.91 -32.74
C SER A 294 -17.49 -7.03 -31.92
N THR A 295 -16.98 -6.35 -30.88
CA THR A 295 -17.77 -5.45 -30.01
C THR A 295 -18.36 -4.24 -30.74
N GLY A 296 -17.82 -3.87 -31.91
CA GLY A 296 -18.35 -2.79 -32.75
C GLY A 296 -19.64 -3.14 -33.52
N THR A 297 -20.12 -4.38 -33.46
CA THR A 297 -21.33 -4.81 -34.20
C THR A 297 -22.62 -4.79 -33.38
N VAL A 298 -22.56 -4.29 -32.14
CA VAL A 298 -23.73 -4.14 -31.26
C VAL A 298 -23.96 -2.69 -30.87
N LEU A 299 -25.19 -2.38 -30.50
CA LEU A 299 -25.55 -1.06 -30.00
C LEU A 299 -25.19 -0.93 -28.51
N TRP A 300 -24.63 0.22 -28.14
CA TRP A 300 -24.24 0.53 -26.76
C TRP A 300 -25.12 1.66 -26.20
N ASP A 301 -25.65 1.52 -24.99
CA ASP A 301 -26.49 2.56 -24.34
C ASP A 301 -25.82 3.95 -24.32
N SER A 302 -24.50 4.03 -24.16
CA SER A 302 -23.74 5.29 -24.21
C SER A 302 -23.85 6.00 -25.57
N SER A 303 -24.04 5.27 -26.66
CA SER A 303 -24.29 5.86 -27.98
C SER A 303 -25.68 6.52 -28.05
N ILE A 304 -26.69 5.91 -27.42
CA ILE A 304 -28.04 6.49 -27.30
C ILE A 304 -27.99 7.75 -26.43
N LEU A 305 -27.26 7.70 -25.30
CA LEU A 305 -27.01 8.85 -24.44
C LEU A 305 -26.38 10.01 -25.22
N LEU A 306 -25.25 9.77 -25.89
CA LEU A 306 -24.53 10.80 -26.64
C LEU A 306 -25.41 11.41 -27.73
N THR A 307 -26.13 10.55 -28.46
CA THR A 307 -27.05 10.96 -29.52
C THR A 307 -28.13 11.90 -29.02
N LYS A 308 -28.84 11.49 -27.95
CA LYS A 308 -29.92 12.30 -27.37
C LYS A 308 -29.37 13.60 -26.79
N PHE A 309 -28.22 13.55 -26.12
CA PHE A 309 -27.55 14.74 -25.60
C PHE A 309 -27.23 15.75 -26.73
N MET A 310 -26.55 15.31 -27.79
CA MET A 310 -26.17 16.19 -28.89
C MET A 310 -27.39 16.81 -29.58
N ASN A 311 -28.48 16.05 -29.74
CA ASN A 311 -29.71 16.55 -30.33
C ASN A 311 -30.46 17.53 -29.42
N ASP A 312 -30.61 17.20 -28.14
CA ASP A 312 -31.32 18.02 -27.15
C ASP A 312 -30.61 19.37 -26.92
N HIS A 313 -29.28 19.39 -27.06
CA HIS A 313 -28.43 20.57 -26.83
C HIS A 313 -27.83 21.17 -28.12
N ARG A 314 -28.41 20.89 -29.28
CA ARG A 314 -27.92 21.35 -30.60
C ARG A 314 -27.77 22.88 -30.72
N THR A 315 -28.64 23.65 -30.04
CA THR A 315 -28.57 25.12 -30.01
C THR A 315 -27.41 25.62 -29.15
N TRP A 316 -27.20 24.98 -28.00
CA TRP A 316 -26.07 25.30 -27.12
C TRP A 316 -24.73 24.93 -27.76
N LEU A 317 -24.67 23.78 -28.45
CA LEU A 317 -23.53 23.35 -29.25
C LEU A 317 -23.34 24.15 -30.55
N ASN A 318 -24.30 25.02 -30.90
CA ASN A 318 -24.30 25.79 -32.14
C ASN A 318 -24.12 24.92 -33.40
N LEU A 319 -24.78 23.75 -33.45
CA LEU A 319 -24.72 22.86 -34.61
C LEU A 319 -25.38 23.50 -35.83
N SER A 320 -24.71 23.43 -36.97
CA SER A 320 -25.15 24.03 -38.23
C SER A 320 -24.89 23.11 -39.41
N ILE A 321 -25.93 22.95 -40.23
CA ILE A 321 -25.89 22.19 -41.50
C ILE A 321 -24.93 22.78 -42.55
N GLU A 322 -24.50 24.03 -42.39
CA GLU A 322 -23.62 24.73 -43.33
C GLU A 322 -22.16 24.73 -42.89
N LYS A 323 -21.90 24.64 -41.58
CA LYS A 323 -20.56 24.88 -41.03
C LYS A 323 -19.99 23.68 -40.29
N THR A 324 -20.80 23.02 -39.48
CA THR A 324 -20.31 22.06 -38.47
C THR A 324 -19.82 20.78 -39.11
N LYS A 325 -18.61 20.35 -38.73
CA LYS A 325 -18.00 19.08 -39.12
C LYS A 325 -17.72 18.25 -37.88
N ILE A 326 -18.20 17.00 -37.89
CA ILE A 326 -18.04 16.07 -36.77
C ILE A 326 -17.32 14.82 -37.22
N LEU A 327 -16.33 14.39 -36.43
CA LEU A 327 -15.66 13.10 -36.57
C LEU A 327 -16.04 12.20 -35.40
N GLU A 328 -16.60 11.02 -35.69
CA GLU A 328 -16.86 9.99 -34.69
C GLU A 328 -15.75 8.93 -34.70
N LEU A 329 -15.10 8.75 -33.54
CA LEU A 329 -14.13 7.68 -33.31
C LEU A 329 -14.84 6.45 -32.76
N GLY A 330 -14.55 5.27 -33.34
CA GLY A 330 -15.11 4.00 -32.88
C GLY A 330 -16.63 3.95 -33.03
N SER A 331 -17.12 4.27 -34.23
CA SER A 331 -18.56 4.42 -34.50
C SER A 331 -19.39 3.16 -34.24
N GLY A 332 -18.78 1.98 -34.32
CA GLY A 332 -19.46 0.69 -34.16
C GLY A 332 -20.62 0.54 -35.14
N CYS A 333 -21.85 0.56 -34.60
CA CYS A 333 -23.07 0.53 -35.39
C CYS A 333 -23.45 1.87 -36.04
N GLY A 334 -22.83 2.99 -35.62
CA GLY A 334 -22.96 4.32 -36.21
C GLY A 334 -24.13 5.16 -35.72
N LEU A 335 -24.78 4.80 -34.60
CA LEU A 335 -26.00 5.50 -34.15
C LEU A 335 -25.82 7.02 -34.02
N ALA A 336 -24.79 7.46 -33.29
CA ALA A 336 -24.59 8.89 -33.01
C ALA A 336 -24.32 9.67 -34.29
N GLY A 337 -23.34 9.28 -35.09
CA GLY A 337 -23.04 9.99 -36.32
C GLY A 337 -24.17 9.95 -37.34
N ILE A 338 -24.82 8.80 -37.57
CA ILE A 338 -25.97 8.69 -38.51
C ILE A 338 -27.09 9.66 -38.10
N SER A 339 -27.38 9.76 -36.81
CA SER A 339 -28.43 10.65 -36.32
C SER A 339 -28.12 12.14 -36.46
N LEU A 340 -26.83 12.50 -36.46
CA LEU A 340 -26.37 13.89 -36.52
C LEU A 340 -26.19 14.39 -37.95
N VAL A 341 -26.15 13.52 -38.96
CA VAL A 341 -26.02 13.89 -40.38
C VAL A 341 -26.99 15.01 -40.80
N PRO A 342 -28.28 15.00 -40.43
CA PRO A 342 -29.22 16.06 -40.83
C PRO A 342 -28.93 17.42 -40.19
N LEU A 343 -28.10 17.47 -39.14
CA LEU A 343 -27.84 18.66 -38.31
C LEU A 343 -26.49 19.32 -38.64
N VAL A 344 -25.66 18.70 -39.47
CA VAL A 344 -24.27 19.13 -39.70
C VAL A 344 -23.93 19.22 -41.20
N ASN A 345 -22.80 19.86 -41.51
CA ASN A 345 -22.27 19.95 -42.87
C ASN A 345 -21.58 18.64 -43.28
N LEU A 346 -20.74 18.10 -42.40
CA LEU A 346 -19.98 16.88 -42.67
C LEU A 346 -19.91 15.99 -41.43
N MET A 347 -20.16 14.70 -41.62
CA MET A 347 -20.02 13.66 -40.61
C MET A 347 -19.02 12.60 -41.09
N ALA A 348 -17.94 12.38 -40.36
CA ALA A 348 -17.05 11.24 -40.57
C ALA A 348 -17.29 10.17 -39.51
N LEU A 349 -17.58 8.96 -39.95
CA LEU A 349 -17.78 7.76 -39.14
C LEU A 349 -16.57 6.86 -39.32
N THR A 350 -15.85 6.55 -38.24
CA THR A 350 -14.60 5.78 -38.31
C THR A 350 -14.57 4.59 -37.37
N ASP A 351 -14.06 3.47 -37.87
CA ASP A 351 -13.86 2.24 -37.09
C ASP A 351 -12.81 1.32 -37.74
N GLN A 352 -12.57 0.15 -37.17
CA GLN A 352 -11.71 -0.89 -37.73
C GLN A 352 -12.31 -1.50 -39.01
N ALA A 353 -11.44 -1.96 -39.92
CA ALA A 353 -11.83 -2.49 -41.23
C ALA A 353 -12.95 -3.56 -41.19
N ASN A 354 -12.95 -4.41 -40.17
CA ASN A 354 -13.93 -5.48 -39.99
C ASN A 354 -15.35 -4.97 -39.65
N VAL A 355 -15.47 -3.76 -39.10
CA VAL A 355 -16.76 -3.14 -38.72
C VAL A 355 -17.35 -2.32 -39.87
N LEU A 356 -16.52 -1.78 -40.77
CA LEU A 356 -16.95 -0.83 -41.82
C LEU A 356 -18.08 -1.37 -42.70
N SER A 357 -18.07 -2.65 -43.05
CA SER A 357 -19.13 -3.24 -43.88
C SER A 357 -20.50 -3.19 -43.20
N HIS A 358 -20.54 -3.32 -41.87
CA HIS A 358 -21.76 -3.26 -41.06
C HIS A 358 -22.19 -1.81 -40.83
N LEU A 359 -21.23 -0.94 -40.50
CA LEU A 359 -21.45 0.49 -40.37
C LEU A 359 -22.05 1.08 -41.65
N TRP A 360 -21.51 0.75 -42.82
CA TRP A 360 -22.05 1.15 -44.11
C TRP A 360 -23.48 0.66 -44.36
N LYS A 361 -23.84 -0.55 -43.92
CA LYS A 361 -25.22 -1.04 -44.02
C LYS A 361 -26.19 -0.19 -43.21
N ASN A 362 -25.77 0.25 -42.02
CA ASN A 362 -26.59 1.13 -41.18
C ASN A 362 -26.68 2.55 -41.76
N VAL A 363 -25.60 3.09 -42.31
CA VAL A 363 -25.61 4.39 -43.02
C VAL A 363 -26.61 4.36 -44.19
N LYS A 364 -26.51 3.36 -45.08
CA LYS A 364 -27.41 3.19 -46.24
C LYS A 364 -28.88 3.00 -45.85
N ARG A 365 -29.14 2.45 -44.67
CA ARG A 365 -30.50 2.21 -44.18
C ARG A 365 -31.19 3.49 -43.73
N ASN A 366 -30.43 4.48 -43.26
CA ASN A 366 -30.98 5.65 -42.59
C ASN A 366 -30.80 6.95 -43.39
N LEU A 367 -29.93 6.95 -44.39
CA LEU A 367 -29.76 8.08 -45.31
C LEU A 367 -30.40 7.72 -46.64
N ASN A 368 -31.33 8.55 -47.11
CA ASN A 368 -32.15 8.35 -48.33
C ASN A 368 -31.30 8.47 -49.61
N GLU A 369 -30.27 7.65 -49.74
CA GLU A 369 -29.28 7.63 -50.83
C GLU A 369 -28.42 8.91 -51.00
N ASP A 370 -28.62 9.94 -50.18
CA ASP A 370 -27.73 11.10 -50.09
C ASP A 370 -26.63 10.84 -49.06
N TYR A 371 -25.42 10.58 -49.57
CA TYR A 371 -24.21 10.36 -48.79
C TYR A 371 -23.21 11.52 -48.91
N SER A 372 -23.61 12.63 -49.53
CA SER A 372 -22.70 13.77 -49.82
C SER A 372 -22.07 14.38 -48.57
N LYS A 373 -22.74 14.25 -47.43
CA LYS A 373 -22.30 14.75 -46.12
C LYS A 373 -21.66 13.70 -45.22
N VAL A 374 -21.41 12.49 -45.71
CA VAL A 374 -20.96 11.38 -44.87
C VAL A 374 -19.71 10.71 -45.43
N ILE A 375 -18.69 10.63 -44.60
CA ILE A 375 -17.46 9.87 -44.85
C ILE A 375 -17.50 8.65 -43.94
N VAL A 376 -17.27 7.46 -44.47
CA VAL A 376 -17.09 6.24 -43.68
C VAL A 376 -15.76 5.62 -44.06
N THR A 377 -14.80 5.61 -43.15
CA THR A 377 -13.43 5.20 -43.44
C THR A 377 -12.78 4.44 -42.29
N GLU A 378 -11.72 3.70 -42.61
CA GLU A 378 -10.96 2.95 -41.60
C GLU A 378 -10.15 3.90 -40.72
N LEU A 379 -10.22 3.69 -39.40
CA LEU A 379 -9.32 4.34 -38.47
C LEU A 379 -8.97 3.37 -37.35
N SER A 380 -7.75 2.82 -37.43
CA SER A 380 -7.13 2.07 -36.35
C SER A 380 -6.36 3.03 -35.44
N TRP A 381 -6.73 3.11 -34.17
CA TRP A 381 -6.02 3.95 -33.19
C TRP A 381 -4.53 3.57 -33.09
N GLY A 382 -3.67 4.55 -32.80
CA GLY A 382 -2.22 4.38 -32.72
C GLY A 382 -1.49 4.29 -34.07
N LYS A 383 -2.18 4.03 -35.19
CA LYS A 383 -1.60 3.98 -36.54
C LYS A 383 -1.56 5.37 -37.21
N GLU A 384 -1.07 5.41 -38.45
CA GLU A 384 -1.19 6.60 -39.30
C GLU A 384 -2.67 6.88 -39.61
N ILE A 385 -3.05 8.15 -39.55
CA ILE A 385 -4.42 8.61 -39.80
C ILE A 385 -4.55 8.91 -41.30
N ASP A 386 -5.64 8.45 -41.91
CA ASP A 386 -5.90 8.69 -43.32
C ASP A 386 -5.90 10.20 -43.65
N LYS A 387 -5.32 10.55 -44.80
CA LYS A 387 -5.31 11.91 -45.34
C LYS A 387 -6.72 12.45 -45.54
N GLU A 388 -7.70 11.59 -45.82
CA GLU A 388 -9.12 11.97 -45.95
C GLU A 388 -9.69 12.54 -44.65
N ILE A 389 -9.19 12.11 -43.49
CA ILE A 389 -9.57 12.67 -42.18
C ILE A 389 -8.76 13.92 -41.86
N LEU A 390 -7.45 13.90 -42.15
CA LEU A 390 -6.54 15.01 -41.80
C LEU A 390 -6.69 16.25 -42.71
N GLN A 391 -7.30 16.12 -43.89
CA GLN A 391 -7.58 17.26 -44.77
C GLN A 391 -8.69 18.20 -44.23
N HIS A 392 -9.43 17.75 -43.21
CA HIS A 392 -10.51 18.52 -42.60
C HIS A 392 -10.12 19.01 -41.22
N HIS A 393 -10.50 20.25 -40.93
CA HIS A 393 -10.65 20.71 -39.55
C HIS A 393 -12.00 20.22 -39.02
N TRP A 394 -12.02 19.64 -37.83
CA TRP A 394 -13.22 19.12 -37.18
C TRP A 394 -13.64 20.06 -36.05
N ASP A 395 -14.88 20.53 -36.08
CA ASP A 395 -15.46 21.31 -34.98
C ASP A 395 -15.62 20.42 -33.74
N PHE A 396 -16.14 19.21 -33.96
CA PHE A 396 -16.32 18.22 -32.91
C PHE A 396 -15.66 16.88 -33.23
N VAL A 397 -15.04 16.28 -32.22
CA VAL A 397 -14.70 14.86 -32.22
C VAL A 397 -15.55 14.18 -31.17
N ILE A 398 -16.33 13.19 -31.56
CA ILE A 398 -17.22 12.46 -30.67
C ILE A 398 -16.79 11.01 -30.51
N ALA A 399 -17.02 10.44 -29.34
CA ALA A 399 -16.77 9.03 -29.07
C ALA A 399 -17.82 8.50 -28.09
N SER A 400 -18.42 7.36 -28.38
CA SER A 400 -19.33 6.69 -27.48
C SER A 400 -18.79 5.33 -27.09
N ASP A 401 -18.51 5.17 -25.80
CA ASP A 401 -18.14 3.90 -25.20
C ASP A 401 -16.87 3.22 -25.75
N CYS A 402 -15.99 4.03 -26.34
CA CYS A 402 -14.76 3.55 -26.94
C CYS A 402 -13.74 3.06 -25.92
N ILE A 403 -13.89 3.40 -24.63
CA ILE A 403 -12.93 3.15 -23.57
C ILE A 403 -13.45 2.06 -22.62
N TYR A 404 -13.10 0.81 -22.91
CA TYR A 404 -13.56 -0.36 -22.16
C TYR A 404 -12.43 -1.30 -21.73
N ASN A 405 -11.18 -1.01 -22.12
CA ASN A 405 -9.99 -1.79 -21.79
C ASN A 405 -8.77 -0.86 -21.66
N GLU A 406 -7.88 -1.14 -20.72
CA GLU A 406 -6.63 -0.40 -20.46
C GLU A 406 -5.73 -0.35 -21.71
N PHE A 407 -5.64 -1.45 -22.48
CA PHE A 407 -4.70 -1.56 -23.61
C PHE A 407 -4.98 -0.61 -24.79
N ILE A 408 -6.20 -0.07 -24.90
CA ILE A 408 -6.59 0.80 -26.03
C ILE A 408 -6.46 2.29 -25.68
N ILE A 409 -6.30 2.65 -24.41
CA ILE A 409 -6.34 4.03 -23.93
C ILE A 409 -5.22 4.84 -24.56
N ASP A 410 -3.98 4.34 -24.51
CA ASP A 410 -2.82 5.06 -25.04
C ASP A 410 -2.95 5.36 -26.53
N ASP A 411 -3.41 4.38 -27.31
CA ASP A 411 -3.57 4.52 -28.75
C ASP A 411 -4.74 5.44 -29.09
N PHE A 412 -5.84 5.35 -28.35
CA PHE A 412 -6.99 6.25 -28.48
C PHE A 412 -6.60 7.71 -28.22
N VAL A 413 -5.95 7.99 -27.08
CA VAL A 413 -5.55 9.36 -26.71
C VAL A 413 -4.54 9.92 -27.69
N LYS A 414 -3.53 9.14 -28.12
CA LYS A 414 -2.58 9.57 -29.16
C LYS A 414 -3.26 9.95 -30.46
N THR A 415 -4.23 9.15 -30.91
CA THR A 415 -5.00 9.44 -32.12
C THR A 415 -5.84 10.71 -31.95
N LEU A 416 -6.53 10.85 -30.82
CA LEU A 416 -7.31 12.04 -30.49
C LEU A 416 -6.45 13.31 -30.47
N THR A 417 -5.27 13.27 -29.81
CA THR A 417 -4.32 14.38 -29.78
C THR A 417 -3.87 14.77 -31.19
N LYS A 418 -3.52 13.79 -32.06
CA LYS A 418 -3.12 14.07 -33.45
C LYS A 418 -4.23 14.77 -34.25
N ILE A 419 -5.47 14.33 -34.10
CA ILE A 419 -6.63 14.95 -34.79
C ILE A 419 -6.81 16.39 -34.32
N CYS A 420 -6.78 16.62 -33.01
CA CYS A 420 -6.93 17.96 -32.43
C CYS A 420 -5.77 18.89 -32.80
N LEU A 421 -4.55 18.37 -32.92
CA LEU A 421 -3.36 19.14 -33.32
C LEU A 421 -3.40 19.57 -34.79
N TYR A 422 -3.98 18.77 -35.68
CA TYR A 422 -4.12 19.16 -37.09
C TYR A 422 -5.09 20.34 -37.27
N GLY A 423 -5.99 20.54 -36.31
CA GLY A 423 -6.99 21.61 -36.32
C GLY A 423 -6.51 22.99 -35.86
N ILE A 424 -5.27 23.14 -35.39
CA ILE A 424 -4.78 24.33 -34.64
C ILE A 424 -4.91 25.67 -35.41
N ASN A 425 -5.03 25.65 -36.74
CA ASN A 425 -4.97 26.86 -37.56
C ASN A 425 -6.30 27.66 -37.65
N LEU A 426 -7.40 27.21 -37.04
CA LEU A 426 -8.71 27.87 -37.15
C LEU A 426 -9.31 28.24 -35.78
N TYR A 427 -9.60 27.23 -34.96
CA TYR A 427 -10.13 27.31 -33.60
C TYR A 427 -9.99 25.91 -32.96
N PRO A 428 -10.08 25.75 -31.63
CA PRO A 428 -9.96 24.44 -31.01
C PRO A 428 -11.11 23.48 -31.39
N THR A 429 -10.74 22.25 -31.70
CA THR A 429 -11.69 21.13 -31.81
C THR A 429 -12.23 20.75 -30.43
N ILE A 430 -13.55 20.63 -30.32
CA ILE A 430 -14.24 20.21 -29.09
C ILE A 430 -14.43 18.69 -29.10
N VAL A 431 -13.94 18.01 -28.08
CA VAL A 431 -14.08 16.57 -27.93
C VAL A 431 -15.25 16.27 -26.99
N ILE A 432 -16.17 15.38 -27.38
CA ILE A 432 -17.30 14.96 -26.55
C ILE A 432 -17.28 13.43 -26.42
N ILE A 433 -17.10 12.92 -25.20
CA ILE A 433 -16.93 11.50 -24.94
C ILE A 433 -18.00 11.03 -23.96
N ALA A 434 -18.86 10.12 -24.39
CA ALA A 434 -19.84 9.47 -23.52
C ALA A 434 -19.34 8.07 -23.13
N LEU A 435 -19.32 7.77 -21.83
CA LEU A 435 -18.83 6.49 -21.29
C LEU A 435 -19.87 5.84 -20.36
N GLU A 436 -19.93 4.51 -20.39
CA GLU A 436 -20.58 3.73 -19.35
C GLU A 436 -19.57 3.45 -18.22
N LEU A 437 -19.95 3.71 -16.97
CA LEU A 437 -19.12 3.51 -15.78
C LEU A 437 -18.98 2.02 -15.47
N ARG A 438 -18.10 1.31 -16.21
CA ARG A 438 -17.89 -0.15 -16.07
C ARG A 438 -16.85 -0.54 -15.03
N SER A 439 -15.67 0.07 -15.14
CA SER A 439 -14.49 -0.18 -14.34
C SER A 439 -13.88 1.18 -13.96
N ASP A 440 -13.64 1.34 -12.66
CA ASP A 440 -12.99 2.49 -12.06
C ASP A 440 -11.52 2.58 -12.47
N THR A 441 -10.82 1.45 -12.55
CA THR A 441 -9.41 1.40 -13.00
C THR A 441 -9.24 1.89 -14.44
N VAL A 442 -10.06 1.38 -15.36
CA VAL A 442 -10.05 1.79 -16.78
C VAL A 442 -10.40 3.29 -16.92
N HIS A 443 -11.38 3.77 -16.14
CA HIS A 443 -11.74 5.20 -16.16
C HIS A 443 -10.62 6.09 -15.61
N LEU A 444 -9.97 5.67 -14.53
CA LEU A 444 -8.87 6.41 -13.93
C LEU A 444 -7.69 6.54 -14.89
N GLU A 445 -7.26 5.44 -15.49
CA GLU A 445 -6.17 5.45 -16.46
C GLU A 445 -6.50 6.34 -17.66
N PHE A 446 -7.74 6.30 -18.15
CA PHE A 446 -8.18 7.16 -19.24
C PHE A 446 -8.06 8.65 -18.89
N LEU A 447 -8.56 9.06 -17.73
CA LEU A 447 -8.48 10.45 -17.28
C LEU A 447 -7.03 10.89 -17.03
N GLU A 448 -6.17 10.02 -16.50
CA GLU A 448 -4.74 10.30 -16.32
C GLU A 448 -4.01 10.51 -17.65
N LYS A 449 -4.36 9.73 -18.68
CA LYS A 449 -3.78 9.84 -20.02
C LYS A 449 -4.28 11.06 -20.79
N MET A 450 -5.45 11.60 -20.47
CA MET A 450 -6.00 12.83 -21.04
C MET A 450 -5.39 14.12 -20.46
N ASN A 451 -4.20 14.05 -19.83
CA ASN A 451 -3.55 15.18 -19.16
C ASN A 451 -3.21 16.38 -20.07
N GLU A 452 -3.15 16.22 -21.39
CA GLU A 452 -2.97 17.32 -22.35
C GLU A 452 -4.27 18.06 -22.68
N PHE A 453 -5.42 17.54 -22.23
CA PHE A 453 -6.73 18.13 -22.45
C PHE A 453 -7.25 18.84 -21.21
N VAL A 454 -7.91 19.99 -21.40
CA VAL A 454 -8.84 20.53 -20.40
C VAL A 454 -10.10 19.70 -20.52
N MET A 455 -10.53 19.06 -19.44
CA MET A 455 -11.72 18.21 -19.44
C MET A 455 -12.75 18.71 -18.43
N TRP A 456 -14.01 18.59 -18.81
CA TRP A 456 -15.17 18.95 -18.02
C TRP A 456 -16.16 17.79 -18.03
N ARG A 457 -16.62 17.37 -16.86
CA ARG A 457 -17.81 16.54 -16.74
C ARG A 457 -19.04 17.42 -16.89
N LEU A 458 -19.95 16.99 -17.76
CA LEU A 458 -21.27 17.61 -17.86
C LEU A 458 -22.18 17.20 -16.70
N PRO A 459 -23.04 18.11 -16.22
CA PRO A 459 -23.95 17.81 -15.12
C PRO A 459 -25.05 16.84 -15.58
N ASN A 460 -25.49 15.96 -14.67
CA ASN A 460 -26.55 14.99 -14.94
C ASN A 460 -27.89 15.63 -15.34
N SER A 461 -28.11 16.91 -15.05
CA SER A 461 -29.29 17.68 -15.47
C SER A 461 -29.38 17.84 -17.00
N MET A 462 -28.26 17.72 -17.72
CA MET A 462 -28.22 17.75 -19.18
C MET A 462 -28.55 16.40 -19.81
N TYR A 463 -28.63 15.33 -19.02
CA TYR A 463 -28.95 13.99 -19.51
C TYR A 463 -30.46 13.75 -19.38
N ARG A 464 -31.00 12.85 -20.21
CA ARG A 464 -32.35 12.32 -19.96
C ARG A 464 -32.32 11.42 -18.73
N ARG A 465 -33.42 11.44 -17.97
CA ARG A 465 -33.57 10.74 -16.67
C ARG A 465 -33.11 9.28 -16.68
N GLU A 466 -33.27 8.58 -17.79
CA GLU A 466 -32.88 7.18 -17.97
C GLU A 466 -31.35 6.92 -17.97
N PHE A 467 -30.54 7.98 -18.13
CA PHE A 467 -29.08 7.95 -18.13
C PHE A 467 -28.44 8.71 -16.96
N ASN A 468 -29.22 9.17 -15.98
CA ASN A 468 -28.71 9.94 -14.82
C ASN A 468 -27.79 9.14 -13.88
N ARG A 469 -27.65 7.82 -14.10
CA ARG A 469 -26.81 6.92 -13.31
C ARG A 469 -26.08 5.98 -14.25
N GLY A 470 -24.88 5.55 -13.87
CA GLY A 470 -24.07 4.59 -14.61
C GLY A 470 -23.40 5.11 -15.88
N TYR A 471 -23.61 6.38 -16.27
CA TYR A 471 -22.97 6.99 -17.43
C TYR A 471 -22.41 8.37 -17.10
N VAL A 472 -21.49 8.83 -17.96
CA VAL A 472 -20.90 10.17 -17.89
C VAL A 472 -20.64 10.69 -19.30
N ILE A 473 -20.79 12.01 -19.49
CA ILE A 473 -20.33 12.73 -20.68
C ILE A 473 -19.25 13.71 -20.28
N TYR A 474 -18.11 13.61 -20.94
CA TYR A 474 -17.00 14.56 -20.85
C TYR A 474 -16.96 15.46 -22.08
N ILE A 475 -16.68 16.73 -21.86
CA ILE A 475 -16.26 17.68 -22.89
C ILE A 475 -14.80 18.03 -22.67
N ALA A 476 -14.00 18.03 -23.73
CA ALA A 476 -12.58 18.30 -23.64
C ALA A 476 -12.03 19.08 -24.85
N TRP A 477 -10.91 19.77 -24.66
CA TRP A 477 -10.12 20.37 -25.74
C TRP A 477 -8.66 20.46 -25.31
N LEU A 478 -7.73 20.64 -26.25
CA LEU A 478 -6.31 20.64 -25.96
C LEU A 478 -5.88 21.91 -25.18
N LYS A 479 -5.12 21.75 -24.08
CA LYS A 479 -4.77 22.83 -23.11
C LYS A 479 -4.13 24.08 -23.68
N ASN A 480 -3.41 23.96 -24.78
CA ASN A 480 -2.69 25.08 -25.39
C ASN A 480 -3.54 25.89 -26.37
N LEU A 481 -4.84 25.61 -26.47
CA LEU A 481 -5.76 26.26 -27.39
C LEU A 481 -6.85 26.99 -26.59
N LYS A 482 -7.01 28.29 -26.82
CA LYS A 482 -8.11 29.07 -26.23
C LYS A 482 -9.40 28.72 -26.97
N VAL A 483 -10.40 28.20 -26.26
CA VAL A 483 -11.80 28.07 -26.71
C VAL A 483 -12.51 29.38 -26.50
#